data_AF-A0A2G8KGI5-F1
#
_entry.id   AF-A0A2G8KGI5-F1
#
_cell.length_a   1.000
_cell.length_b   1.000
_cell.length_c   1.000
_cell.angle_alpha   90.00
_cell.angle_beta   90.00
_cell.angle_gamma   90.00
#
_symmetry.space_group_name_H-M   'P 1'
#
loop_
_entity.id
_entity.type
_entity.pdbx_description
1 polymer ?
#
loop_
_entity_poly.entity_id
_entity_poly.type
_entity_poly.pdbx_seq_one_letter_code
_entity_poly.pdbx_strand_id
1 'polypeptide(L)'
;MLLLSDCFQSVNVSTNVLILTSGLQVPNLNTLHGLHITQTGREFTEEQMTDIFIYITNSINLKTVKFTDCLFPGVYQNKFHLQKLFELEITVLWYPLRSWYRLNLQSGGWEEKIGSVALKEKVYERKVRGFRTRKP
;
A
#
# COMPACT_ATOMS: atom_id res chain seq x y z
N MET A 1 10.00 -3.31 12.61
CA MET A 1 8.80 -3.28 11.76
C MET A 1 7.68 -2.62 12.55
N LEU A 2 6.91 -1.70 11.96
CA LEU A 2 5.76 -1.04 12.57
C LEU A 2 4.47 -1.65 12.00
N LEU A 3 3.55 -2.04 12.87
CA LEU A 3 2.24 -2.59 12.52
C LEU A 3 1.14 -1.61 12.94
N LEU A 4 0.29 -1.23 12.00
CA LEU A 4 -0.89 -0.40 12.22
C LEU A 4 -2.12 -1.24 11.87
N SER A 5 -2.91 -1.62 12.87
CA SER A 5 -4.12 -2.43 12.69
C SER A 5 -5.36 -1.58 12.90
N ASP A 6 -6.12 -1.35 11.83
CA ASP A 6 -7.39 -0.61 11.83
C ASP A 6 -7.30 0.79 12.46
N CYS A 7 -6.08 1.35 12.55
CA CYS A 7 -5.82 2.63 13.18
C CYS A 7 -5.19 3.66 12.23
N PHE A 8 -4.87 3.32 10.98
CA PHE A 8 -4.40 4.29 10.00
C PHE A 8 -5.57 5.16 9.51
N GLN A 9 -5.42 6.49 9.56
CA GLN A 9 -6.43 7.41 9.05
C GLN A 9 -6.00 8.02 7.72
N SER A 10 -4.88 8.73 7.69
CA SER A 10 -4.36 9.43 6.52
C SER A 10 -2.87 9.73 6.67
N VAL A 11 -2.29 10.37 5.66
CA VAL A 11 -0.94 10.94 5.73
C VAL A 11 -1.08 12.46 5.65
N ASN A 12 -0.35 13.17 6.50
CA ASN A 12 -0.12 14.60 6.29
C ASN A 12 1.16 14.76 5.47
N VAL A 13 1.00 15.09 4.18
CA VAL A 13 2.09 15.15 3.21
C VAL A 13 3.05 16.30 3.50
N SER A 14 2.57 17.45 3.98
CA SER A 14 3.44 18.62 4.22
C SER A 14 4.38 18.42 5.40
N THR A 15 3.98 17.64 6.40
CA THR A 15 4.79 17.32 7.58
C THR A 15 5.36 15.91 7.55
N ASN A 16 5.03 15.11 6.54
CA ASN A 16 5.50 13.74 6.34
C ASN A 16 5.22 12.82 7.54
N VAL A 17 4.00 12.89 8.10
CA VAL A 17 3.56 12.06 9.24
C VAL A 17 2.33 11.23 8.89
N LEU A 18 2.23 10.01 9.44
CA LEU A 18 0.99 9.25 9.43
C LEU A 18 0.07 9.77 10.52
N ILE A 19 -1.21 9.96 10.21
CA ILE A 19 -2.25 10.29 11.17
C ILE A 19 -3.01 9.00 11.50
N LEU A 20 -3.13 8.71 12.79
CA LEU A 20 -3.93 7.60 13.30
C LEU A 20 -5.36 8.04 13.58
N THR A 21 -6.31 7.11 13.66
CA THR A 21 -7.72 7.38 13.96
C THR A 21 -7.95 8.04 15.33
N SER A 22 -6.98 7.93 16.25
CA SER A 22 -6.96 8.64 17.53
C SER A 22 -6.51 10.11 17.43
N GLY A 23 -6.06 10.56 16.25
CA GLY A 23 -5.41 11.86 16.05
C GLY A 23 -3.91 11.85 16.36
N LEU A 24 -3.36 10.74 16.88
CA LEU A 24 -1.92 10.60 17.09
C LEU A 24 -1.17 10.66 15.76
N GLN A 25 0.00 11.31 15.80
CA GLN A 25 0.88 11.43 14.64
C GLN A 25 2.07 10.49 14.79
N VAL A 26 2.34 9.70 13.76
CA VAL A 26 3.55 8.88 13.66
C VAL A 26 4.49 9.57 12.68
N PRO A 27 5.58 10.20 13.17
CA PRO A 27 6.55 10.82 12.32
C PRO A 27 7.35 9.77 11.55
N ASN A 28 8.10 10.22 10.55
CA ASN A 28 9.02 9.33 9.86
C ASN A 28 10.08 8.79 10.83
N LEU A 29 10.12 7.47 10.99
CA LEU A 29 11.03 6.80 11.88
C LEU A 29 12.23 6.30 11.08
N ASN A 30 13.37 6.98 11.22
CA ASN A 30 14.59 6.64 10.46
C ASN A 30 15.08 5.21 10.70
N THR A 31 14.71 4.56 11.80
CA THR A 31 15.07 3.15 12.10
C THR A 31 14.09 2.14 11.51
N LEU A 32 13.03 2.59 10.85
CA LEU A 32 11.95 1.73 10.40
C LEU A 32 12.28 1.03 9.07
N HIS A 33 12.51 -0.27 9.13
CA HIS A 33 12.76 -1.09 7.94
C HIS A 33 11.50 -1.63 7.25
N GLY A 34 10.38 -1.69 7.96
CA GLY A 34 9.13 -2.22 7.40
C GLY A 34 7.89 -1.64 8.04
N LEU A 35 6.88 -1.38 7.22
CA LEU A 35 5.57 -0.87 7.60
C LEU A 35 4.48 -1.86 7.18
N HIS A 36 3.55 -2.17 8.07
CA HIS A 36 2.41 -3.00 7.78
C HIS A 36 1.14 -2.28 8.20
N ILE A 37 0.27 -1.99 7.24
CA ILE A 37 -1.04 -1.37 7.45
C ILE A 37 -2.12 -2.41 7.19
N THR A 38 -2.91 -2.72 8.21
CA THR A 38 -4.13 -3.52 8.10
C THR A 38 -5.33 -2.59 8.24
N GLN A 39 -6.26 -2.62 7.29
CA GLN A 39 -7.41 -1.71 7.23
C GLN A 39 -8.63 -2.44 6.69
N THR A 40 -9.31 -3.16 7.58
CA THR A 40 -10.42 -4.05 7.26
C THR A 40 -11.55 -3.31 6.56
N GLY A 41 -11.92 -3.76 5.36
CA GLY A 41 -13.05 -3.22 4.61
C GLY A 41 -12.77 -1.88 3.93
N ARG A 42 -11.55 -1.31 4.08
CA ARG A 42 -11.22 -0.01 3.51
C ARG A 42 -10.87 -0.12 2.03
N GLU A 43 -11.42 0.79 1.23
CA GLU A 43 -11.04 1.00 -0.15
C GLU A 43 -10.22 2.28 -0.25
N PHE A 44 -9.00 2.18 -0.78
CA PHE A 44 -8.11 3.31 -0.99
C PHE A 44 -8.29 3.90 -2.38
N THR A 45 -8.30 5.23 -2.46
CA THR A 45 -8.18 5.94 -3.73
C THR A 45 -6.71 6.00 -4.18
N GLU A 46 -6.49 6.32 -5.45
CA GLU A 46 -5.13 6.53 -5.98
C GLU A 46 -4.42 7.73 -5.29
N GLU A 47 -5.17 8.75 -4.91
CA GLU A 47 -4.67 9.89 -4.12
C GLU A 47 -4.18 9.43 -2.74
N GLN A 48 -4.97 8.64 -2.01
CA GLN A 48 -4.55 8.12 -0.71
C GLN A 48 -3.34 7.19 -0.83
N MET A 49 -3.27 6.37 -1.88
CA MET A 49 -2.10 5.56 -2.20
C MET A 49 -0.88 6.43 -2.48
N THR A 50 -1.06 7.55 -3.18
CA THR A 50 -0.03 8.54 -3.46
C THR A 50 0.52 9.14 -2.18
N ASP A 51 -0.34 9.59 -1.27
CA ASP A 51 0.10 10.19 -0.01
C ASP A 51 0.92 9.20 0.83
N ILE A 52 0.47 7.95 0.87
CA ILE A 52 1.20 6.86 1.54
C ILE A 52 2.58 6.64 0.90
N PHE A 53 2.69 6.67 -0.43
CA PHE A 53 3.97 6.54 -1.12
C PHE A 53 4.91 7.73 -0.89
N ILE A 54 4.37 8.94 -0.76
CA ILE A 54 5.19 10.10 -0.37
C ILE A 54 5.78 9.87 1.02
N TYR A 55 4.97 9.45 2.00
CA TYR A 55 5.46 9.12 3.34
C TYR A 55 6.55 8.02 3.32
N ILE A 56 6.29 6.94 2.60
CA ILE A 56 7.19 5.78 2.51
C ILE A 56 8.52 6.16 1.86
N THR A 57 8.50 6.88 0.73
CA THR A 57 9.72 7.25 -0.01
C THR A 57 10.57 8.31 0.67
N ASN A 58 10.04 8.98 1.70
CA ASN A 58 10.81 9.88 2.55
C ASN A 58 11.43 9.15 3.76
N SER A 59 11.16 7.86 3.93
CA SER A 59 11.71 7.04 5.01
C SER A 59 13.02 6.38 4.60
N ILE A 60 14.15 6.81 5.19
CA ILE A 60 15.51 6.46 4.73
C ILE A 60 15.77 4.95 4.69
N ASN A 61 15.33 4.21 5.71
CA ASN A 61 15.66 2.79 5.88
C ASN A 61 14.50 1.84 5.54
N LEU A 62 13.38 2.36 5.10
CA LEU A 62 12.18 1.57 4.82
C LEU A 62 12.36 0.79 3.52
N LYS A 63 12.25 -0.54 3.60
CA LYS A 63 12.47 -1.43 2.45
C LYS A 63 11.25 -2.28 2.09
N THR A 64 10.30 -2.43 3.00
CA THR A 64 9.10 -3.24 2.74
C THR A 64 7.86 -2.60 3.32
N VAL A 65 6.80 -2.55 2.52
CA VAL A 65 5.49 -2.07 2.93
C VAL A 65 4.46 -3.14 2.60
N LYS A 66 3.59 -3.43 3.58
CA LYS A 66 2.54 -4.43 3.47
C LYS A 66 1.19 -3.78 3.74
N PHE A 67 0.22 -4.16 2.91
CA PHE A 67 -1.17 -3.76 3.08
C PHE A 67 -2.05 -5.00 3.17
N THR A 68 -2.90 -5.09 4.18
CA THR A 68 -3.75 -6.26 4.42
C THR A 68 -5.20 -5.86 4.66
N ASP A 69 -6.12 -6.71 4.15
CA ASP A 69 -7.57 -6.59 4.32
C ASP A 69 -8.16 -5.25 3.85
N CYS A 70 -7.50 -4.61 2.89
CA CYS A 70 -7.96 -3.40 2.19
C CYS A 70 -7.91 -3.58 0.67
N LEU A 71 -8.56 -2.68 -0.06
CA LEU A 71 -8.48 -2.59 -1.52
C LEU A 71 -7.66 -1.38 -1.96
N PHE A 72 -6.83 -1.58 -2.98
CA PHE A 72 -6.19 -0.52 -3.77
C PHE A 72 -6.72 -0.51 -5.19
N PRO A 73 -6.53 0.59 -5.94
CA PRO A 73 -6.76 0.60 -7.38
C PRO A 73 -5.98 -0.54 -8.08
N GLY A 74 -6.55 -1.10 -9.15
CA GLY A 74 -5.93 -2.18 -9.91
C GLY A 74 -4.63 -1.78 -10.61
N VAL A 75 -4.49 -0.49 -10.93
CA VAL A 75 -3.30 0.14 -11.51
C VAL A 75 -3.06 1.48 -10.84
N TYR A 76 -1.81 1.75 -10.49
CA TYR A 76 -1.33 3.05 -10.03
C TYR A 76 -0.58 3.77 -11.16
N GLN A 77 -1.03 4.97 -11.54
CA GLN A 77 -0.59 5.63 -12.78
C GLN A 77 0.63 6.54 -12.61
N ASN A 78 0.90 7.01 -11.39
CA ASN A 78 1.96 7.99 -11.16
C ASN A 78 3.36 7.37 -11.30
N LYS A 79 3.95 7.54 -12.50
CA LYS A 79 5.26 7.01 -12.88
C LYS A 79 6.42 7.61 -12.07
N PHE A 80 6.32 8.87 -11.65
CA PHE A 80 7.36 9.50 -10.83
C PHE A 80 7.53 8.78 -9.49
N HIS A 81 6.42 8.49 -8.81
CA HIS A 81 6.47 7.75 -7.54
C HIS A 81 6.89 6.29 -7.72
N LEU A 82 6.48 5.64 -8.81
CA LEU A 82 6.93 4.29 -9.11
C LEU A 82 8.45 4.22 -9.32
N GLN A 83 9.01 5.18 -10.05
CA GLN A 83 10.45 5.31 -10.24
C GLN A 83 11.18 5.55 -8.90
N LYS A 84 10.65 6.44 -8.05
CA LYS A 84 11.24 6.71 -6.73
C LYS A 84 11.22 5.46 -5.82
N LEU A 85 10.13 4.69 -5.84
CA LEU A 85 10.05 3.41 -5.13
C LEU A 85 11.08 2.40 -5.64
N PHE A 86 11.33 2.39 -6.95
CA PHE A 86 12.32 1.51 -7.59
C PHE A 86 13.75 1.86 -7.18
N GLU A 87 14.12 3.15 -7.25
CA GLU A 87 15.44 3.65 -6.87
C GLU A 87 15.78 3.40 -5.40
N LEU A 88 14.77 3.48 -4.52
CA LEU A 88 14.92 3.20 -3.09
C LEU A 88 14.83 1.68 -2.76
N GLU A 89 14.58 0.85 -3.76
CA GLU A 89 14.40 -0.60 -3.66
C GLU A 89 13.27 -1.01 -2.69
N ILE A 90 12.20 -0.22 -2.65
CA ILE A 90 11.06 -0.47 -1.77
C ILE A 90 10.15 -1.53 -2.38
N THR A 91 9.90 -2.60 -1.62
CA THR A 91 8.93 -3.63 -1.99
C THR A 91 7.56 -3.34 -1.40
N VAL A 92 6.56 -3.17 -2.26
CA VAL A 92 5.16 -2.97 -1.87
C VAL A 92 4.36 -4.27 -2.08
N LEU A 93 3.75 -4.76 -1.01
CA LEU A 93 2.99 -6.01 -0.97
C LEU A 93 1.54 -5.75 -0.57
N TRP A 94 0.61 -6.42 -1.24
CA TRP A 94 -0.83 -6.27 -1.01
C TRP A 94 -1.51 -7.62 -0.81
N TYR A 95 -2.26 -7.73 0.28
CA TYR A 95 -2.96 -8.93 0.76
C TYR A 95 -4.45 -8.59 0.93
N PRO A 96 -5.22 -8.42 -0.15
CA PRO A 96 -6.63 -8.03 -0.06
C PRO A 96 -7.52 -9.12 0.56
N LEU A 97 -7.15 -10.39 0.36
CA LEU A 97 -7.87 -11.57 0.83
C LEU A 97 -6.84 -12.71 1.05
N ARG A 98 -7.16 -13.95 0.67
CA ARG A 98 -6.25 -15.12 0.77
C ARG A 98 -5.09 -15.14 -0.23
N SER A 99 -5.04 -14.17 -1.16
CA SER A 99 -4.00 -14.04 -2.16
C SER A 99 -3.16 -12.81 -1.88
N TRP A 100 -1.93 -12.81 -2.37
CA TRP A 100 -1.03 -11.71 -2.18
C TRP A 100 -0.31 -11.35 -3.46
N TYR A 101 -0.04 -10.06 -3.61
CA TYR A 101 0.46 -9.45 -4.82
C TYR A 101 1.61 -8.51 -4.49
N ARG A 102 2.46 -8.27 -5.47
CA ARG A 102 3.49 -7.23 -5.44
C ARG A 102 3.09 -6.12 -6.40
N LEU A 103 3.40 -4.87 -6.06
CA LEU A 103 3.29 -3.79 -7.04
C LEU A 103 4.44 -3.90 -8.05
N ASN A 104 4.10 -3.98 -9.33
CA ASN A 104 5.08 -3.88 -10.40
C ASN A 104 5.43 -2.40 -10.61
N LEU A 105 6.67 -2.03 -10.32
CA LEU A 105 7.12 -0.62 -10.37
C LEU A 105 7.33 -0.08 -11.78
N GLN A 106 7.24 -0.90 -12.83
CA GLN A 106 7.29 -0.44 -14.22
C GLN A 106 5.89 -0.17 -14.77
N SER A 107 4.96 -1.12 -14.58
CA SER A 107 3.60 -1.02 -15.10
C SER A 107 2.67 -0.22 -14.18
N GLY A 108 2.89 -0.27 -12.86
CA GLY A 108 1.97 0.26 -11.85
C GLY A 108 0.84 -0.70 -11.48
N GLY A 109 0.76 -1.87 -12.12
CA GLY A 109 -0.21 -2.91 -11.81
C GLY A 109 0.29 -3.86 -10.72
N TRP A 110 -0.63 -4.68 -10.21
CA TRP A 110 -0.31 -5.76 -9.27
C TRP A 110 0.14 -7.02 -10.03
N GLU A 111 1.15 -7.73 -9.51
CA GLU A 111 1.63 -9.00 -10.05
C GLU A 111 1.62 -10.09 -8.98
N GLU A 112 1.32 -11.32 -9.39
CA GLU A 112 1.53 -12.48 -8.53
C GLU A 112 3.02 -12.73 -8.39
N LYS A 113 3.51 -12.95 -7.15
CA LYS A 113 4.93 -13.25 -6.96
C LYS A 113 5.35 -14.56 -7.63
N ILE A 114 4.43 -15.52 -7.75
CA ILE A 114 4.70 -16.78 -8.43
C ILE A 114 4.58 -16.52 -9.94
N GLY A 115 5.72 -16.39 -10.61
CA GLY A 115 5.80 -16.28 -12.07
C GLY A 115 5.70 -14.86 -12.64
N SER A 116 5.67 -13.81 -11.81
CA SER A 116 5.60 -12.40 -12.23
C SER A 116 4.46 -12.13 -13.22
N VAL A 117 3.32 -12.79 -13.01
CA VAL A 117 2.17 -12.68 -13.89
C VAL A 117 1.35 -11.47 -13.46
N ALA A 118 1.14 -10.53 -14.38
CA ALA A 118 0.29 -9.37 -14.14
C ALA A 118 -1.14 -9.81 -13.77
N LEU A 119 -1.70 -9.18 -12.74
CA LEU A 119 -3.07 -9.40 -12.32
C LEU A 119 -4.00 -8.89 -13.41
N LYS A 120 -4.68 -9.81 -14.10
CA LYS A 120 -5.65 -9.47 -15.14
C LYS A 120 -6.86 -8.77 -14.52
N GLU A 121 -7.44 -7.81 -15.25
CA GLU A 121 -8.62 -7.03 -14.82
C GLU A 121 -9.75 -7.92 -14.27
N LYS A 122 -10.13 -8.97 -15.01
CA LYS A 122 -11.18 -9.92 -14.58
C LYS A 122 -10.88 -10.65 -13.27
N VAL A 123 -9.61 -10.74 -12.87
CA VAL A 123 -9.20 -11.34 -11.59
C VAL A 123 -9.26 -10.27 -10.49
N TYR A 124 -8.79 -9.05 -10.78
CA TYR A 124 -8.94 -7.90 -9.90
C TYR A 124 -10.42 -7.64 -9.55
N GLU A 125 -11.30 -7.54 -10.56
CA GLU A 125 -12.75 -7.37 -10.36
C GLU A 125 -13.37 -8.48 -9.49
N ARG A 126 -12.92 -9.73 -9.67
CA ARG A 126 -13.35 -10.86 -8.84
C ARG A 126 -12.93 -10.69 -7.38
N LYS A 127 -11.72 -10.16 -7.14
CA LYS A 127 -11.24 -9.87 -5.78
C LYS A 127 -12.01 -8.71 -5.16
N VAL A 128 -12.24 -7.63 -5.91
CA VAL A 128 -13.07 -6.49 -5.46
C VAL A 128 -14.47 -6.98 -5.09
N ARG A 129 -15.10 -7.82 -5.93
CA ARG A 129 -16.41 -8.40 -5.64
C ARG A 129 -16.38 -9.24 -4.36
N GLY A 130 -15.42 -10.16 -4.24
CA GLY A 130 -15.29 -11.03 -3.07
C GLY A 130 -14.98 -10.27 -1.78
N PHE A 131 -14.27 -9.15 -1.87
CA PHE A 131 -14.00 -8.25 -0.75
C PHE A 131 -15.29 -7.55 -0.31
N ARG A 132 -16.02 -6.94 -1.25
CA ARG A 132 -17.27 -6.21 -0.97
C ARG A 132 -18.42 -7.10 -0.49
N THR A 133 -18.41 -8.39 -0.81
CA THR A 133 -19.45 -9.34 -0.35
C THR A 133 -19.16 -9.95 1.02
N ARG A 134 -17.94 -9.84 1.55
CA ARG A 134 -17.69 -10.10 2.97
C ARG A 134 -18.28 -8.94 3.76
N LYS A 135 -19.50 -9.12 4.29
CA LYS A 135 -19.96 -8.26 5.37
C LYS A 135 -18.96 -8.35 6.54
N PRO A 136 -18.57 -7.22 7.16
CA PRO A 136 -17.84 -7.24 8.42
C PRO A 136 -18.64 -7.99 9.50
#